data_AF-A0A855FWX8-F1
#
_entry.id   AF-A0A855FWX8-F1
#
_cell.length_a   1.000
_cell.length_b   1.000
_cell.length_c   1.000
_cell.angle_alpha   90.00
_cell.angle_beta   90.00
_cell.angle_gamma   90.00
#
_symmetry.space_group_name_H-M   'P 1'
#
loop_
_entity.id
_entity.type
_entity.pdbx_description
1 polymer ?
#
loop_
_entity_poly.entity_id
_entity_poly.type
_entity_poly.pdbx_seq_one_letter_code
_entity_poly.pdbx_strand_id
1 'polypeptide(L)'
;MLLNNKKITILFTSLLFSLLSINCLAQTPVVSCPATFSDKHTVYRLFNASLYDGPITNNAELVPEFKKEKAMWNIDPRIDPYLVCEYAGTRHTIVFHARSAAYCEKSKAPVQAKCMP
;
A
#
# COMPACT_ATOMS: atom_id res chain seq x y z
N MET A 1 51.20 -15.66 -25.04
CA MET A 1 49.73 -15.74 -25.21
C MET A 1 48.91 -15.59 -23.91
N LEU A 2 49.50 -15.37 -22.73
CA LEU A 2 48.75 -15.22 -21.46
C LEU A 2 48.17 -13.81 -21.19
N LEU A 3 48.70 -12.77 -21.83
CA LEU A 3 48.32 -11.37 -21.55
C LEU A 3 46.96 -10.98 -22.16
N ASN A 4 46.59 -11.61 -23.29
CA ASN A 4 45.36 -11.29 -24.02
C ASN A 4 44.11 -11.82 -23.31
N ASN A 5 44.21 -13.00 -22.71
CA ASN A 5 43.11 -13.63 -21.97
C ASN A 5 42.75 -12.83 -20.71
N LYS A 6 43.75 -12.26 -19.99
CA LYS A 6 43.50 -11.40 -18.82
C LYS A 6 42.70 -10.13 -19.15
N LYS A 7 43.02 -9.46 -20.28
CA LYS A 7 42.28 -8.26 -20.71
C LYS A 7 40.84 -8.59 -21.11
N ILE A 8 40.62 -9.71 -21.80
CA ILE A 8 39.29 -10.18 -22.19
C ILE A 8 38.45 -10.52 -20.95
N THR A 9 39.02 -11.22 -19.96
CA THR A 9 38.31 -11.54 -18.72
C THR A 9 37.92 -10.29 -17.95
N ILE A 10 38.81 -9.29 -17.83
CA ILE A 10 38.53 -8.03 -17.13
C ILE A 10 37.40 -7.25 -17.83
N LEU A 11 37.45 -7.17 -19.17
CA LEU A 11 36.41 -6.53 -19.97
C LEU A 11 35.05 -7.24 -19.82
N PHE A 12 35.04 -8.58 -19.82
CA PHE A 12 33.82 -9.35 -19.63
C PHE A 12 33.24 -9.18 -18.22
N THR A 13 34.08 -9.18 -17.18
CA THR A 13 33.60 -8.94 -15.81
C THR A 13 33.05 -7.53 -15.62
N SER A 14 33.68 -6.51 -16.21
CA SER A 14 33.19 -5.13 -16.18
C SER A 14 31.82 -4.98 -16.87
N LEU A 15 31.66 -5.63 -18.02
CA LEU A 15 30.40 -5.62 -18.77
C LEU A 15 29.27 -6.39 -18.07
N LEU A 16 29.58 -7.47 -17.34
CA LEU A 16 28.58 -8.20 -16.55
C LEU A 16 28.07 -7.40 -15.34
N PHE A 17 28.93 -6.61 -14.69
CA PHE A 17 28.53 -5.82 -13.53
C PHE A 17 27.68 -4.59 -13.90
N SER A 18 27.85 -4.01 -15.10
CA SER A 18 27.03 -2.89 -15.56
C SER A 18 25.62 -3.28 -16.02
N LEU A 19 25.38 -4.56 -16.34
CA LEU A 19 24.05 -5.09 -16.71
C LEU A 19 23.18 -5.46 -15.49
N LEU A 20 23.75 -5.49 -14.29
CA LEU A 20 23.06 -5.92 -13.05
C LEU A 20 22.64 -4.76 -12.14
N SER A 21 22.64 -3.51 -12.63
CA SER A 21 22.04 -2.40 -11.88
C SER A 21 20.52 -2.52 -11.90
N ILE A 22 19.98 -3.37 -11.02
CA ILE A 22 18.57 -3.39 -10.69
C ILE A 22 18.31 -2.12 -9.88
N ASN A 23 17.97 -1.02 -10.54
CA ASN A 23 17.33 0.11 -9.89
C ASN A 23 15.96 -0.37 -9.41
N CYS A 24 15.93 -0.98 -8.22
CA CYS A 24 14.68 -1.29 -7.55
C CYS A 24 14.12 0.03 -7.02
N LEU A 25 13.49 0.80 -7.91
CA LEU A 25 12.51 1.81 -7.51
C LEU A 25 11.37 1.02 -6.88
N ALA A 26 11.46 0.80 -5.57
CA ALA A 26 10.38 0.25 -4.79
C ALA A 26 9.23 1.25 -4.87
N GLN A 27 8.36 1.08 -5.88
CA GLN A 27 7.14 1.85 -5.99
C GLN A 27 6.34 1.53 -4.73
N THR A 28 6.13 2.54 -3.90
CA THR A 28 5.33 2.41 -2.67
C THR A 28 3.96 1.89 -3.08
N PRO A 29 3.56 0.69 -2.61
CA PRO A 29 2.41 0.01 -3.16
C PRO A 29 1.15 0.79 -2.81
N VAL A 30 0.29 1.01 -3.80
CA VAL A 30 -1.08 1.45 -3.55
C VAL A 30 -1.77 0.33 -2.78
N VAL A 31 -2.30 0.67 -1.62
CA VAL A 31 -3.06 -0.26 -0.78
C VAL A 31 -4.53 0.01 -1.00
N SER A 32 -5.32 -1.03 -1.28
CA SER A 32 -6.77 -0.90 -1.47
C SER A 32 -7.52 -1.94 -0.67
N CYS A 33 -8.61 -1.53 -0.02
CA CYS A 33 -9.57 -2.44 0.58
C CYS A 33 -10.18 -3.35 -0.50
N PRO A 34 -10.18 -4.67 -0.29
CA PRO A 34 -10.94 -5.58 -1.13
C PRO A 34 -12.43 -5.25 -1.08
N ALA A 35 -13.09 -5.26 -2.25
CA ALA A 35 -14.53 -4.99 -2.34
C ALA A 35 -15.37 -6.05 -1.60
N THR A 36 -14.83 -7.25 -1.41
CA THR A 36 -15.45 -8.33 -0.66
C THR A 36 -14.44 -9.07 0.22
N PHE A 37 -14.94 -9.69 1.28
CA PHE A 37 -14.23 -10.62 2.15
C PHE A 37 -15.04 -11.92 2.23
N SER A 38 -14.37 -13.07 2.30
CA SER A 38 -15.01 -14.37 2.42
C SER A 38 -14.38 -15.18 3.54
N ASP A 39 -15.23 -15.75 4.40
CA ASP A 39 -14.85 -16.67 5.48
C ASP A 39 -15.08 -18.15 5.11
N LYS A 40 -15.20 -18.44 3.82
CA LYS A 40 -15.62 -19.72 3.19
C LYS A 40 -17.12 -19.99 3.21
N HIS A 41 -17.87 -19.44 4.15
CA HIS A 41 -19.31 -19.69 4.28
C HIS A 41 -20.14 -18.57 3.68
N THR A 42 -19.68 -17.33 3.84
CA THR A 42 -20.40 -16.13 3.39
C THR A 42 -19.44 -15.16 2.72
N VAL A 43 -19.93 -14.45 1.70
CA VAL A 43 -19.23 -13.33 1.07
C VAL A 43 -19.81 -12.02 1.61
N TYR A 44 -18.99 -11.27 2.32
CA TYR A 44 -19.33 -9.98 2.89
C TYR A 44 -18.83 -8.86 1.98
N ARG A 45 -19.66 -7.83 1.78
CA ARG A 45 -19.29 -6.65 0.98
C ARG A 45 -18.61 -5.61 1.85
N LEU A 46 -17.63 -4.90 1.29
CA LEU A 46 -17.05 -3.74 1.93
C LEU A 46 -18.17 -2.74 2.24
N PHE A 47 -18.25 -2.34 3.50
CA PHE A 47 -19.29 -1.45 4.02
C PHE A 47 -18.71 -0.08 4.37
N ASN A 48 -17.50 -0.08 4.94
CA ASN A 48 -16.87 1.13 5.42
C ASN A 48 -15.34 0.97 5.40
N ALA A 49 -14.66 2.10 5.51
CA ALA A 49 -13.25 2.13 5.83
C ALA A 49 -12.92 3.34 6.69
N SER A 50 -11.95 3.13 7.58
CA SER A 50 -11.50 4.07 8.61
C SER A 50 -9.98 4.11 8.59
N LEU A 51 -9.39 5.24 8.97
CA LEU A 51 -7.94 5.43 8.94
C LEU A 51 -7.45 5.81 10.34
N TYR A 52 -6.37 5.21 10.79
CA TYR A 52 -5.80 5.44 12.12
C TYR A 52 -4.35 5.90 12.02
N ASP A 53 -3.92 6.72 12.99
CA ASP A 53 -2.51 7.03 13.22
C ASP A 53 -1.90 6.01 14.19
N GLY A 54 -1.16 5.06 13.65
CA GLY A 54 -0.62 3.91 14.34
C GLY A 54 -1.60 2.72 14.45
N PRO A 55 -1.21 1.65 15.15
CA PRO A 55 -2.04 0.47 15.34
C PRO A 55 -3.41 0.80 15.93
N ILE A 56 -4.45 0.07 15.51
CA ILE A 56 -5.85 0.28 15.93
C ILE A 56 -5.99 0.25 17.46
N THR A 57 -5.14 -0.51 18.17
CA THR A 57 -5.10 -0.57 19.65
C THR A 57 -4.87 0.79 20.32
N ASN A 58 -4.31 1.76 19.59
CA ASN A 58 -4.04 3.10 20.10
C ASN A 58 -5.26 4.03 20.01
N ASN A 59 -6.34 3.61 19.31
CA ASN A 59 -7.60 4.35 19.16
C ASN A 59 -7.46 5.80 18.61
N ALA A 60 -6.45 6.04 17.77
CA ALA A 60 -6.21 7.35 17.14
C ALA A 60 -6.83 7.41 15.74
N GLU A 61 -8.16 7.35 15.64
CA GLU A 61 -8.87 7.45 14.36
C GLU A 61 -8.73 8.87 13.76
N LEU A 62 -8.39 8.93 12.48
CA LEU A 62 -8.25 10.15 11.71
C LEU A 62 -9.59 10.53 11.05
N VAL A 63 -9.98 11.79 11.23
CA VAL A 63 -11.22 12.31 10.63
C VAL A 63 -10.95 12.77 9.19
N PRO A 64 -11.73 12.30 8.18
CA PRO A 64 -11.56 12.75 6.81
C PRO A 64 -12.14 14.14 6.57
N GLU A 65 -11.60 14.81 5.57
CA GLU A 65 -12.29 15.87 4.85
C GLU A 65 -13.29 15.26 3.87
N PHE A 66 -14.49 15.84 3.77
CA PHE A 66 -15.49 15.39 2.78
C PHE A 66 -15.45 16.29 1.54
N LYS A 67 -15.16 15.69 0.39
CA LYS A 67 -15.24 16.36 -0.92
C LYS A 67 -16.22 15.59 -1.81
N LYS A 68 -17.42 16.16 -2.00
CA LYS A 68 -18.52 15.50 -2.70
C LYS A 68 -18.83 14.12 -2.08
N GLU A 69 -18.79 13.07 -2.90
CA GLU A 69 -19.06 11.68 -2.50
C GLU A 69 -17.82 10.92 -1.97
N LYS A 70 -16.73 11.63 -1.67
CA LYS A 70 -15.49 11.04 -1.15
C LYS A 70 -15.13 11.60 0.23
N ALA A 71 -14.74 10.70 1.12
CA ALA A 71 -13.95 11.02 2.30
C ALA A 71 -12.47 10.97 1.91
N MET A 72 -11.70 11.97 2.32
CA MET A 72 -10.32 12.19 1.92
C MET A 72 -9.46 12.45 3.16
N TRP A 73 -8.30 11.81 3.22
CA TRP A 73 -7.28 12.06 4.24
C TRP A 73 -5.99 12.48 3.54
N ASN A 74 -5.52 13.68 3.82
CA ASN A 74 -4.15 14.08 3.48
C ASN A 74 -3.27 13.70 4.68
N ILE A 75 -2.23 12.91 4.43
CA ILE A 75 -1.42 12.30 5.48
C ILE A 75 -0.15 13.12 5.68
N ASP A 76 0.02 13.71 6.88
CA ASP A 76 1.29 14.32 7.26
C ASP A 76 2.38 13.22 7.28
N PRO A 77 3.59 13.47 6.78
CA PRO A 77 4.67 12.47 6.77
C PRO A 77 5.05 11.87 8.13
N ARG A 78 4.61 12.46 9.24
CA ARG A 78 4.82 11.97 10.61
C ARG A 78 3.76 10.97 11.08
N ILE A 79 2.62 10.89 10.39
CA ILE A 79 1.55 9.93 10.70
C ILE A 79 1.96 8.55 10.21
N ASP A 80 1.64 7.51 10.97
CA ASP A 80 1.84 6.11 10.57
C ASP A 80 0.49 5.48 10.21
N PRO A 81 0.02 5.58 8.95
CA PRO A 81 -1.38 5.30 8.61
C PRO A 81 -1.72 3.79 8.59
N TYR A 82 -2.79 3.44 9.30
CA TYR A 82 -3.42 2.11 9.25
C TYR A 82 -4.83 2.21 8.64
N LEU A 83 -5.00 1.62 7.45
CA LEU A 83 -6.29 1.56 6.76
C LEU A 83 -7.06 0.32 7.23
N VAL A 84 -8.25 0.55 7.79
CA VAL A 84 -9.13 -0.50 8.30
C VAL A 84 -10.31 -0.65 7.35
N CYS A 85 -10.50 -1.86 6.81
CA CYS A 85 -11.58 -2.23 5.91
C CYS A 85 -12.65 -3.01 6.68
N GLU A 86 -13.87 -2.48 6.73
CA GLU A 86 -14.99 -3.06 7.48
C GLU A 86 -16.02 -3.67 6.53
N TYR A 87 -16.50 -4.87 6.85
CA TYR A 87 -17.39 -5.65 5.98
C TYR A 87 -18.79 -5.78 6.58
N ALA A 88 -19.82 -5.55 5.75
CA ALA A 88 -21.23 -5.59 6.19
C ALA A 88 -21.61 -6.97 6.72
N GLY A 89 -22.32 -7.01 7.85
CA GLY A 89 -22.85 -8.26 8.41
C GLY A 89 -21.83 -9.10 9.17
N THR A 90 -20.62 -8.58 9.43
CA THR A 90 -19.61 -9.27 10.23
C THR A 90 -18.76 -8.29 11.06
N ARG A 91 -18.01 -8.82 12.03
CA ARG A 91 -16.97 -8.10 12.77
C ARG A 91 -15.57 -8.31 12.20
N HIS A 92 -15.44 -9.08 11.11
CA HIS A 92 -14.17 -9.26 10.44
C HIS A 92 -13.74 -7.96 9.76
N THR A 93 -12.47 -7.62 9.93
CA THR A 93 -11.81 -6.47 9.29
C THR A 93 -10.53 -6.91 8.63
N ILE A 94 -10.17 -6.27 7.52
CA ILE A 94 -8.82 -6.34 6.96
C ILE A 94 -8.12 -5.04 7.30
N VAL A 95 -6.89 -5.14 7.80
CA VAL A 95 -6.09 -3.98 8.21
C VAL A 95 -4.85 -3.95 7.36
N PHE A 96 -4.58 -2.81 6.75
CA PHE A 96 -3.36 -2.56 6.02
C PHE A 96 -2.53 -1.49 6.70
N HIS A 97 -1.23 -1.76 6.83
CA HIS A 97 -0.26 -0.73 7.14
C HIS A 97 0.09 0.03 5.86
N ALA A 98 -0.46 1.24 5.71
CA ALA A 98 -0.35 2.06 4.49
C ALA A 98 0.92 2.93 4.51
N ARG A 99 2.05 2.36 4.92
CA ARG A 99 3.31 3.09 5.09
C ARG A 99 3.64 3.93 3.86
N SER A 100 4.02 5.18 4.10
CA SER A 100 4.39 6.17 3.07
C SER A 100 3.24 6.62 2.17
N ALA A 101 1.99 6.36 2.52
CA ALA A 101 0.86 7.01 1.84
C ALA A 101 0.85 8.51 2.17
N ALA A 102 0.83 9.37 1.15
CA ALA A 102 0.57 10.80 1.33
C ALA A 102 -0.93 11.10 1.34
N TYR A 103 -1.75 10.18 0.83
CA TYR A 103 -3.18 10.41 0.66
C TYR A 103 -3.97 9.09 0.75
N CYS A 104 -5.12 9.14 1.43
CA CYS A 104 -6.11 8.06 1.42
C CYS A 104 -7.48 8.60 1.03
N GLU A 105 -8.30 7.75 0.41
CA GLU A 105 -9.67 8.09 0.07
C GLU A 105 -10.64 6.93 0.26
N LYS A 106 -11.90 7.28 0.51
CA LYS A 106 -13.04 6.36 0.53
C LYS A 106 -14.20 6.94 -0.27
N SER A 107 -14.71 6.20 -1.25
CA SER A 107 -15.95 6.52 -1.97
C SER A 107 -17.17 5.90 -1.28
N LYS A 108 -18.36 6.49 -1.49
CA LYS A 108 -19.63 5.98 -0.94
C LYS A 108 -20.36 4.94 -1.79
N ALA A 109 -20.31 5.02 -3.12
CA ALA A 109 -21.11 4.16 -4.00
C ALA A 109 -20.41 3.83 -5.34
N PRO A 110 -19.93 2.59 -5.55
CA PRO A 110 -19.74 1.57 -4.52
C PRO A 110 -18.70 2.03 -3.47
N VAL A 111 -18.77 1.44 -2.28
CA VAL A 111 -17.73 1.68 -1.26
C VAL A 111 -16.41 1.13 -1.78
N GLN A 112 -15.41 1.99 -1.85
CA GLN A 112 -14.02 1.63 -2.17
C GLN A 112 -13.15 2.48 -1.27
N ALA A 113 -12.03 1.94 -0.82
CA ALA A 113 -11.06 2.70 -0.05
C ALA A 113 -9.64 2.32 -0.45
N LYS A 114 -8.77 3.31 -0.57
CA LYS A 114 -7.38 3.12 -0.96
C LYS A 114 -6.47 4.21 -0.40
N CYS A 115 -5.20 3.87 -0.20
CA CYS A 115 -4.12 4.77 0.18
C CYS A 115 -3.03 4.74 -0.90
N MET A 116 -2.53 5.92 -1.24
CA MET A 116 -1.59 6.16 -2.33
C MET A 116 -0.43 7.04 -1.84
N PRO A 117 0.77 6.90 -2.44
CA PRO A 117 1.90 7.78 -2.20
C PRO A 117 1.66 9.22 -2.64
#